data_AF-A0A9R1UWL7-F1
#
_entry.id   AF-A0A9R1UWL7-F1
#
_cell.length_a   1.000
_cell.length_b   1.000
_cell.length_c   1.000
_cell.angle_alpha   90.00
_cell.angle_beta   90.00
_cell.angle_gamma   90.00
#
_symmetry.space_group_name_H-M   'P 1'
#
loop_
_entity.id
_entity.type
_entity.pdbx_description
1 polymer ?
#
loop_
_entity_poly.entity_id
_entity_poly.type
_entity_poly.pdbx_seq_one_letter_code
_entity_poly.pdbx_strand_id
1 'polypeptide(L)'
;MFGIPLENSFSYIIFSSPCSTRYILEPIQLKKLFGYIQLPSFDISADVADVFKDLLTRHKSTVSESLSKNYSWFFTEYNEKLLKSSNYITKRQAIKLLGSILLDRSNSAFMRRYVSSKDNLIILMNLLRDTSRSIQIDAFHVFKLFVANEEKPIEIVSILITNRNKLLRLLGAFVYTGMKGGSQSIKLVSKRKLLSLLYLIDLFVMGVIDDQVFETDKDQVVNELTLLEI
;
A
#
# COMPACT_ATOMS: atom_id res chain seq x y z
N MET A 1 -36.28 -15.32 9.12
CA MET A 1 -35.25 -16.31 8.76
C MET A 1 -34.15 -15.55 8.03
N PHE A 2 -33.15 -15.05 8.78
CA PHE A 2 -32.10 -14.21 8.22
C PHE A 2 -31.11 -15.08 7.45
N GLY A 3 -31.04 -14.89 6.13
CA GLY A 3 -30.03 -15.49 5.28
C GLY A 3 -28.70 -14.76 5.48
N ILE A 4 -27.78 -15.39 6.19
CA ILE A 4 -26.37 -15.01 6.17
C ILE A 4 -25.72 -15.84 5.04
N PRO A 5 -25.06 -15.22 4.04
CA PRO A 5 -24.38 -15.97 2.99
C PRO A 5 -23.26 -16.81 3.62
N LEU A 6 -23.33 -18.13 3.43
CA LEU A 6 -22.41 -19.12 4.00
C LEU A 6 -20.94 -18.97 3.53
N GLU A 7 -20.67 -18.22 2.46
CA GLU A 7 -19.31 -18.02 1.93
C GLU A 7 -18.39 -17.18 2.85
N ASN A 8 -18.93 -16.42 3.79
CA ASN A 8 -18.12 -15.62 4.74
C ASN A 8 -17.85 -16.32 6.08
N SER A 9 -18.30 -17.57 6.26
CA SER A 9 -18.34 -18.22 7.58
C SER A 9 -16.96 -18.58 8.11
N PHE A 10 -16.04 -19.05 7.27
CA PHE A 10 -14.73 -19.55 7.72
C PHE A 10 -13.75 -18.42 8.11
N SER A 11 -13.64 -17.34 7.33
CA SER A 11 -12.86 -16.14 7.71
C SER A 11 -13.37 -15.54 9.02
N TYR A 12 -14.69 -15.42 9.15
CA TYR A 12 -15.31 -14.85 10.34
C TYR A 12 -15.00 -15.69 11.58
N ILE A 13 -15.03 -17.03 11.48
CA ILE A 13 -14.76 -17.93 12.62
C ILE A 13 -13.27 -17.94 13.00
N ILE A 14 -12.36 -18.03 12.03
CA ILE A 14 -10.92 -18.11 12.33
C ILE A 14 -10.36 -16.79 12.84
N PHE A 15 -10.76 -15.65 12.27
CA PHE A 15 -10.25 -14.33 12.66
C PHE A 15 -11.14 -13.58 13.64
N SER A 16 -12.16 -14.21 14.24
CA SER A 16 -12.90 -13.59 15.35
C SER A 16 -12.00 -13.33 16.57
N SER A 17 -10.96 -14.14 16.77
CA SER A 17 -10.08 -14.03 17.93
C SER A 17 -8.70 -13.43 17.59
N PRO A 18 -8.20 -12.49 18.41
CA PRO A 18 -6.81 -12.04 18.33
C PRO A 18 -5.79 -13.18 18.49
N CYS A 19 -6.10 -14.22 19.26
CA CYS A 19 -5.18 -15.35 19.50
C CYS A 19 -4.94 -16.17 18.21
N SER A 20 -6.01 -16.47 17.47
CA SER A 20 -5.93 -17.14 16.17
C SER A 20 -5.17 -16.30 15.15
N THR A 21 -5.39 -14.98 15.16
CA THR A 21 -4.67 -14.01 14.33
C THR A 21 -3.17 -14.08 14.60
N ARG A 22 -2.74 -14.04 15.86
CA ARG A 22 -1.30 -14.19 16.21
C ARG A 22 -0.72 -15.49 15.70
N TYR A 23 -1.42 -16.60 15.90
CA TYR A 23 -0.94 -17.93 15.48
C TYR A 23 -0.75 -18.04 13.97
N ILE A 24 -1.64 -17.45 13.17
CA ILE A 24 -1.56 -17.50 11.69
C ILE A 24 -0.48 -16.54 11.15
N LEU A 25 -0.19 -15.45 11.88
CA LEU A 25 0.89 -14.52 11.54
C LEU A 25 2.29 -15.05 11.88
N GLU A 26 2.40 -16.20 12.54
CA GLU A 26 3.68 -16.87 12.73
C GLU A 26 4.30 -17.28 11.38
N PRO A 27 5.63 -17.23 11.22
CA PRO A 27 6.27 -17.36 9.92
C PRO A 27 5.93 -18.63 9.14
N ILE A 28 5.75 -19.76 9.83
CA ILE A 28 5.49 -21.05 9.20
C ILE A 28 4.11 -21.07 8.54
N GLN A 29 3.10 -20.55 9.23
CA GLN A 29 1.71 -20.49 8.79
C GLN A 29 1.57 -19.47 7.67
N LEU A 30 2.17 -18.29 7.86
CA LEU A 30 2.08 -17.20 6.91
C LEU A 30 2.80 -17.54 5.59
N LYS A 31 3.91 -18.28 5.64
CA LYS A 31 4.59 -18.77 4.43
C LYS A 31 3.71 -19.71 3.59
N LYS A 32 2.93 -20.58 4.23
CA LYS A 32 1.96 -21.44 3.54
C LYS A 32 0.87 -20.59 2.87
N LEU A 33 0.39 -19.57 3.57
CA LEU A 33 -0.62 -18.66 3.04
C LEU A 33 -0.14 -17.94 1.77
N PHE A 34 1.10 -17.45 1.74
CA PHE A 34 1.70 -16.88 0.52
C PHE A 34 1.79 -17.86 -0.66
N GLY A 35 1.95 -19.15 -0.38
CA GLY A 35 1.88 -20.20 -1.39
C GLY A 35 0.47 -20.37 -1.94
N TYR A 36 -0.54 -20.37 -1.07
CA TYR A 36 -1.95 -20.52 -1.47
C TYR A 36 -2.48 -19.33 -2.28
N ILE A 37 -2.06 -18.10 -1.98
CA ILE A 37 -2.41 -16.89 -2.74
C ILE A 37 -1.93 -16.95 -4.20
N GLN A 38 -0.89 -17.74 -4.47
CA GLN A 38 -0.29 -17.87 -5.80
C GLN A 38 -0.74 -19.12 -6.55
N LEU A 39 -1.72 -19.86 -6.04
CA LEU A 39 -2.26 -21.00 -6.77
C LEU A 39 -2.87 -20.55 -8.11
N PRO A 40 -2.75 -21.37 -9.16
CA PRO A 40 -3.33 -21.06 -10.46
C PRO A 40 -4.87 -21.14 -10.46
N SER A 41 -5.47 -21.78 -9.45
CA SER A 41 -6.92 -21.80 -9.27
C SER A 41 -7.39 -20.45 -8.75
N PHE A 42 -8.07 -19.70 -9.63
CA PHE A 42 -8.53 -18.34 -9.34
C PHE A 42 -9.43 -18.31 -8.10
N ASP A 43 -10.47 -19.15 -8.05
CA ASP A 43 -11.46 -19.16 -6.95
C ASP A 43 -10.77 -19.35 -5.60
N ILE A 44 -9.88 -20.34 -5.50
CA ILE A 44 -9.12 -20.62 -4.27
C ILE A 44 -8.17 -19.47 -3.95
N SER A 45 -7.42 -18.97 -4.93
CA SER A 45 -6.45 -17.90 -4.70
C SER A 45 -7.11 -16.58 -4.26
N ALA A 46 -8.30 -16.27 -4.78
CA ALA A 46 -9.08 -15.08 -4.45
C ALA A 46 -9.62 -15.16 -3.02
N ASP A 47 -10.23 -16.28 -2.65
CA ASP A 47 -10.73 -16.52 -1.29
C ASP A 47 -9.59 -16.39 -0.26
N VAL A 48 -8.44 -16.98 -0.57
CA VAL A 48 -7.25 -16.91 0.29
C VAL A 48 -6.70 -15.49 0.38
N ALA A 49 -6.74 -14.72 -0.72
CA ALA A 49 -6.33 -13.32 -0.70
C ALA A 49 -7.25 -12.45 0.16
N ASP A 50 -8.56 -12.70 0.14
CA ASP A 50 -9.54 -12.02 0.98
C ASP A 50 -9.39 -12.40 2.46
N VAL A 51 -9.16 -13.68 2.76
CA VAL A 51 -8.74 -14.18 4.08
C VAL A 51 -7.49 -13.45 4.56
N PHE A 52 -6.48 -13.35 3.71
CA PHE A 52 -5.20 -12.71 4.05
C PHE A 52 -5.36 -11.22 4.32
N LYS A 53 -6.20 -10.53 3.54
CA LYS A 53 -6.56 -9.14 3.77
C LYS A 53 -7.28 -8.97 5.11
N ASP A 54 -8.28 -9.80 5.41
CA ASP A 54 -9.02 -9.73 6.67
C ASP A 54 -8.10 -9.97 7.88
N LEU A 55 -7.23 -10.98 7.80
CA LEU A 55 -6.19 -11.28 8.79
C LEU A 55 -5.33 -10.06 9.13
N LEU A 56 -4.89 -9.32 8.10
CA LEU A 56 -4.00 -8.18 8.27
C LEU A 56 -4.69 -6.86 8.61
N THR A 57 -6.02 -6.77 8.51
CA THR A 57 -6.75 -5.50 8.68
C THR A 57 -7.77 -5.49 9.81
N ARG A 58 -8.18 -6.67 10.32
CA ARG A 58 -9.16 -6.79 11.40
C ARG A 58 -8.61 -6.40 12.77
N HIS A 59 -7.63 -7.14 13.28
CA HIS A 59 -7.07 -6.95 14.64
C HIS A 59 -5.81 -6.08 14.62
N LYS A 60 -5.95 -4.83 14.20
CA LYS A 60 -4.86 -3.90 13.85
C LYS A 60 -3.72 -3.83 14.88
N SER A 61 -4.03 -3.74 16.16
CA SER A 61 -3.02 -3.70 17.24
C SER A 61 -2.21 -5.00 17.33
N THR A 62 -2.90 -6.15 17.21
CA THR A 62 -2.28 -7.48 17.26
C THR A 62 -1.43 -7.73 16.03
N VAL A 63 -1.94 -7.36 14.85
CA VAL A 63 -1.20 -7.44 13.58
C VAL A 63 0.06 -6.56 13.66
N SER A 64 -0.07 -5.31 14.10
CA SER A 64 1.06 -4.39 14.26
C SER A 64 2.15 -4.97 15.14
N GLU A 65 1.78 -5.56 16.29
CA GLU A 65 2.73 -6.21 17.20
C GLU A 65 3.44 -7.41 16.55
N SER A 66 2.67 -8.33 15.95
CA SER A 66 3.20 -9.54 15.31
C SER A 66 4.09 -9.22 14.10
N LEU A 67 3.66 -8.31 13.23
CA LEU A 67 4.44 -7.90 12.06
C LEU A 67 5.71 -7.15 12.46
N SER A 68 5.68 -6.35 13.53
CA SER A 68 6.87 -5.63 14.02
C SER A 68 7.95 -6.59 14.51
N LYS A 69 7.57 -7.69 15.20
CA LYS A 69 8.52 -8.73 15.65
C LYS A 69 9.23 -9.43 14.48
N ASN A 70 8.49 -9.72 13.42
CA ASN A 70 8.98 -10.47 12.25
C ASN A 70 9.18 -9.61 11.00
N TYR A 71 9.39 -8.30 11.17
CA TYR A 71 9.37 -7.30 10.09
C TYR A 71 10.22 -7.69 8.88
N SER A 72 11.49 -8.04 9.13
CA SER A 72 12.47 -8.30 8.07
C SER A 72 12.05 -9.49 7.21
N TRP A 73 11.67 -10.59 7.88
CA TRP A 73 11.21 -11.79 7.21
C TRP A 73 9.89 -11.56 6.47
N PHE A 74 8.92 -10.90 7.11
CA PHE A 74 7.61 -10.62 6.52
C PHE A 74 7.74 -9.86 5.21
N PHE A 75 8.46 -8.73 5.20
CA PHE A 75 8.59 -7.92 4.00
C PHE A 75 9.47 -8.57 2.93
N THR A 76 10.47 -9.37 3.32
CA THR A 76 11.23 -10.16 2.35
C THR A 76 10.30 -11.10 1.59
N GLU A 77 9.51 -11.90 2.30
CA GLU A 77 8.57 -12.83 1.65
C GLU A 77 7.43 -12.07 0.93
N TYR A 78 6.86 -11.03 1.51
CA TYR A 78 5.80 -10.23 0.89
C TYR A 78 6.25 -9.61 -0.43
N ASN A 79 7.45 -9.03 -0.45
CA ASN A 79 8.02 -8.41 -1.64
C ASN A 79 8.34 -9.46 -2.72
N GLU A 80 9.02 -10.55 -2.36
CA GLU A 80 9.44 -11.58 -3.31
C GLU A 80 8.26 -12.40 -3.85
N LYS A 81 7.30 -12.75 -2.99
CA LYS A 81 6.19 -13.64 -3.34
C LYS A 81 5.01 -12.89 -3.95
N LEU A 82 4.74 -11.66 -3.53
CA LEU A 82 3.51 -10.96 -3.91
C LEU A 82 3.79 -9.76 -4.83
N LEU A 83 4.60 -8.79 -4.40
CA LEU A 83 4.84 -7.57 -5.19
C LEU A 83 5.63 -7.84 -6.47
N LYS A 84 6.59 -8.76 -6.43
CA LYS A 84 7.37 -9.21 -7.59
C LYS A 84 6.72 -10.37 -8.36
N SER A 85 5.51 -10.78 -7.99
CA SER A 85 4.80 -11.87 -8.69
C SER A 85 4.56 -11.54 -10.16
N SER A 86 4.63 -12.56 -11.02
CA SER A 86 4.21 -12.45 -12.42
C SER A 86 2.68 -12.44 -12.58
N ASN A 87 1.94 -12.89 -11.55
CA ASN A 87 0.48 -12.89 -11.56
C ASN A 87 -0.05 -11.48 -11.31
N TYR A 88 -0.77 -10.94 -12.30
CA TYR A 88 -1.38 -9.61 -12.25
C TYR A 88 -2.30 -9.43 -11.04
N ILE A 89 -3.18 -10.40 -10.76
CA ILE A 89 -4.17 -10.31 -9.68
C ILE A 89 -3.46 -10.28 -8.33
N THR A 90 -2.52 -11.21 -8.11
CA THR A 90 -1.71 -11.25 -6.89
C THR A 90 -0.98 -9.94 -6.66
N LYS A 91 -0.27 -9.44 -7.68
CA LYS A 91 0.48 -8.18 -7.61
C LYS A 91 -0.45 -6.99 -7.29
N ARG A 92 -1.60 -6.90 -7.96
CA ARG A 92 -2.58 -5.81 -7.77
C ARG A 92 -3.21 -5.84 -6.37
N GLN A 93 -3.62 -7.01 -5.89
CA GLN A 93 -4.17 -7.14 -4.55
C GLN A 93 -3.12 -6.83 -3.47
N ALA A 94 -1.88 -7.28 -3.67
CA ALA A 94 -0.79 -7.05 -2.74
C ALA A 94 -0.45 -5.56 -2.62
N ILE A 95 -0.27 -4.84 -3.72
CA ILE A 95 0.09 -3.42 -3.64
C ILE A 95 -1.00 -2.56 -2.98
N LYS A 96 -2.27 -2.88 -3.24
CA LYS A 96 -3.42 -2.22 -2.60
C LYS A 96 -3.49 -2.53 -1.10
N LEU A 97 -3.24 -3.78 -0.72
CA LEU A 97 -3.17 -4.20 0.68
C LEU A 97 -1.99 -3.55 1.40
N LEU A 98 -0.83 -3.45 0.76
CA LEU A 98 0.34 -2.77 1.30
C LEU A 98 0.02 -1.32 1.66
N GLY A 99 -0.61 -0.55 0.75
CA GLY A 99 -1.04 0.81 1.05
C GLY A 99 -1.96 0.88 2.27
N SER A 100 -2.92 -0.05 2.37
CA SER A 100 -3.85 -0.13 3.51
C SER A 100 -3.16 -0.42 4.84
N ILE A 101 -2.13 -1.29 4.83
CA ILE A 101 -1.34 -1.62 6.03
C ILE A 101 -0.50 -0.43 6.47
N LEU A 102 0.17 0.24 5.51
CA LEU A 102 1.09 1.33 5.80
C LEU A 102 0.38 2.60 6.27
N LEU A 103 -0.81 2.89 5.74
CA LEU A 103 -1.59 4.06 6.11
C LEU A 103 -2.41 3.88 7.40
N ASP A 104 -2.41 2.68 8.00
CA ASP A 104 -3.08 2.48 9.28
C ASP A 104 -2.32 3.16 10.42
N ARG A 105 -3.04 3.92 11.25
CA ARG A 105 -2.46 4.65 12.39
C ARG A 105 -1.72 3.73 13.37
N SER A 106 -2.18 2.49 13.60
CA SER A 106 -1.49 1.54 14.48
C SER A 106 -0.16 1.05 13.93
N ASN A 107 0.10 1.27 12.64
CA ASN A 107 1.26 0.80 11.91
C ASN A 107 2.24 1.94 11.59
N SER A 108 2.12 3.11 12.20
CA SER A 108 2.96 4.26 11.87
C SER A 108 4.47 4.00 12.00
N ALA A 109 4.91 3.26 13.02
CA ALA A 109 6.30 2.85 13.17
C ALA A 109 6.74 1.86 12.07
N PHE A 110 5.85 0.93 11.71
CA PHE A 110 6.04 -0.04 10.64
C PHE A 110 6.17 0.64 9.28
N MET A 111 5.31 1.63 9.02
CA MET A 111 5.35 2.48 7.83
C MET A 111 6.65 3.26 7.72
N ARG A 112 7.06 3.96 8.79
CA ARG A 112 8.34 4.71 8.80
C ARG A 112 9.52 3.82 8.45
N ARG A 113 9.57 2.59 8.97
CA ARG A 113 10.63 1.63 8.62
C ARG A 113 10.55 1.20 7.15
N TYR A 114 9.35 1.06 6.58
CA TYR A 114 9.17 0.65 5.19
C TYR A 114 9.63 1.72 4.20
N VAL A 115 9.23 2.98 4.43
CA VAL A 115 9.56 4.12 3.56
C VAL A 115 11.01 4.59 3.68
N SER A 116 11.75 4.07 4.65
CA SER A 116 13.19 4.30 4.81
C SER A 116 14.06 3.19 4.19
N SER A 117 13.47 2.20 3.51
CA SER A 117 14.21 1.12 2.85
C SER A 117 14.42 1.38 1.36
N LYS A 118 15.68 1.39 0.94
CA LYS A 118 16.09 1.49 -0.47
C LYS A 118 15.49 0.37 -1.34
N ASP A 119 15.52 -0.87 -0.86
CA ASP A 119 15.02 -2.02 -1.62
C ASP A 119 13.51 -1.89 -1.89
N ASN A 120 12.76 -1.43 -0.88
CA ASN A 120 11.32 -1.17 -1.03
C ASN A 120 11.05 -0.05 -2.04
N LEU A 121 11.83 1.04 -2.01
CA LEU A 121 11.72 2.11 -3.00
C LEU A 121 11.93 1.60 -4.43
N ILE A 122 12.98 0.79 -4.64
CA ILE A 122 13.28 0.23 -5.96
C ILE A 122 12.12 -0.63 -6.48
N ILE A 123 11.52 -1.45 -5.61
CA ILE A 123 10.35 -2.26 -5.97
C ILE A 123 9.19 -1.37 -6.43
N LEU A 124 8.87 -0.33 -5.66
CA LEU A 124 7.78 0.58 -6.04
C LEU A 124 8.07 1.39 -7.30
N MET A 125 9.31 1.86 -7.49
CA MET A 125 9.70 2.56 -8.72
C MET A 125 9.60 1.66 -9.96
N ASN A 126 9.80 0.35 -9.82
CA ASN A 126 9.55 -0.60 -10.89
C ASN A 126 8.05 -0.81 -11.13
N LEU A 127 7.24 -0.88 -10.07
CA LEU A 127 5.78 -1.01 -10.17
C LEU A 127 5.11 0.24 -10.77
N LEU A 128 5.67 1.44 -10.54
CA LEU A 128 5.29 2.67 -11.22
C LEU A 128 5.48 2.61 -12.74
N ARG A 129 6.30 1.67 -13.23
CA ARG A 129 6.57 1.42 -14.65
C ARG A 129 5.88 0.16 -15.17
N ASP A 130 5.02 -0.48 -14.39
CA ASP A 130 4.30 -1.68 -14.80
C ASP A 130 3.40 -1.37 -16.02
N THR A 131 3.16 -2.37 -16.87
CA THR A 131 2.27 -2.23 -18.04
C THR A 131 0.82 -1.91 -17.68
N SER A 132 0.37 -2.36 -16.51
CA SER A 132 -1.00 -2.15 -16.05
C SER A 132 -1.17 -0.77 -15.42
N ARG A 133 -2.12 0.01 -15.93
CA ARG A 133 -2.51 1.30 -15.34
C ARG A 133 -2.99 1.20 -13.89
N SER A 134 -3.70 0.14 -13.52
CA SER A 134 -4.19 -0.02 -12.14
C SER A 134 -3.05 -0.20 -11.13
N ILE A 135 -2.12 -1.13 -11.41
CA ILE A 135 -0.90 -1.33 -10.61
C ILE A 135 -0.09 -0.03 -10.50
N GLN A 136 0.06 0.71 -11.59
CA GLN A 136 0.75 2.00 -11.58
C GLN A 136 0.11 3.00 -10.59
N ILE A 137 -1.22 3.10 -10.59
CA ILE A 137 -1.97 3.97 -9.67
C ILE A 137 -1.79 3.49 -8.23
N ASP A 138 -2.02 2.20 -7.94
CA ASP A 138 -1.83 1.66 -6.59
C ASP A 138 -0.37 1.84 -6.11
N ALA A 139 0.61 1.72 -7.01
CA ALA A 139 2.03 1.97 -6.72
C ALA A 139 2.30 3.41 -6.36
N PHE A 140 1.62 4.35 -7.03
CA PHE A 140 1.71 5.77 -6.71
C PHE A 140 1.22 6.07 -5.30
N HIS A 141 0.11 5.46 -4.86
CA HIS A 141 -0.42 5.64 -3.50
C HIS A 141 0.56 5.20 -2.40
N VAL A 142 1.43 4.23 -2.70
CA VAL A 142 2.49 3.82 -1.77
C VAL A 142 3.77 4.65 -1.97
N PHE A 143 4.13 4.96 -3.22
CA PHE A 143 5.33 5.75 -3.55
C PHE A 143 5.28 7.15 -2.94
N LYS A 144 4.12 7.81 -2.93
CA LYS A 144 3.97 9.14 -2.31
C LYS A 144 4.39 9.16 -0.84
N LEU A 145 4.32 8.03 -0.12
CA LEU A 145 4.79 7.91 1.26
C LEU A 145 6.31 8.08 1.38
N PHE A 146 7.08 7.62 0.39
CA PHE A 146 8.53 7.84 0.36
C PHE A 146 8.87 9.31 0.19
N VAL A 147 8.10 10.03 -0.64
CA VAL A 147 8.28 11.46 -0.88
C VAL A 147 7.77 12.29 0.30
N ALA A 148 6.71 11.84 0.97
CA ALA A 148 6.14 12.47 2.17
C ALA A 148 6.93 12.23 3.46
N ASN A 149 7.91 11.32 3.46
CA ASN A 149 8.73 11.05 4.63
C ASN A 149 9.65 12.24 4.91
N GLU A 150 9.52 12.95 6.03
CA GLU A 150 10.38 14.10 6.35
C GLU A 150 11.81 13.66 6.72
N GLU A 151 11.96 12.44 7.25
CA GLU A 151 13.23 11.84 7.70
C GLU A 151 13.78 10.85 6.66
N LYS A 152 13.84 11.26 5.39
CA LYS A 152 14.33 10.40 4.30
C LYS A 152 15.82 10.06 4.52
N PRO A 153 16.21 8.77 4.49
CA PRO A 153 17.62 8.41 4.44
C PRO A 153 18.31 8.97 3.19
N ILE A 154 19.60 9.30 3.31
CA ILE A 154 20.40 9.88 2.22
C ILE A 154 20.34 9.01 0.96
N GLU A 155 20.33 7.68 1.10
CA GLU A 155 20.23 6.76 -0.03
C GLU A 155 18.92 6.92 -0.82
N ILE A 156 17.80 7.16 -0.11
CA ILE A 156 16.49 7.42 -0.73
C ILE A 156 16.53 8.74 -1.48
N VAL A 157 17.03 9.80 -0.84
CA VAL A 157 17.17 11.14 -1.45
C VAL A 157 18.03 11.06 -2.71
N SER A 158 19.18 10.40 -2.63
CA SER A 158 20.09 10.20 -3.77
C SER A 158 19.41 9.50 -4.95
N ILE A 159 18.63 8.44 -4.70
CA ILE A 159 17.87 7.73 -5.74
C ILE A 159 16.82 8.63 -6.38
N LEU A 160 16.08 9.39 -5.57
CA LEU A 160 15.04 10.31 -6.05
C LEU A 160 15.64 11.43 -6.91
N ILE A 161 16.75 12.05 -6.49
CA ILE A 161 17.46 13.08 -7.26
C ILE A 161 17.99 12.50 -8.57
N THR A 162 18.68 11.35 -8.52
CA THR A 162 19.25 10.69 -9.70
C THR A 162 18.19 10.37 -10.75
N ASN A 163 16.97 10.06 -10.32
CA ASN A 163 15.86 9.71 -11.21
C ASN A 163 14.83 10.84 -11.40
N ARG A 164 15.08 12.05 -10.86
CA ARG A 164 14.10 13.15 -10.78
C ARG A 164 13.41 13.43 -12.11
N ASN A 165 14.19 13.68 -13.18
CA ASN A 165 13.63 14.02 -14.48
C ASN A 165 12.77 12.88 -15.07
N LYS A 166 13.16 11.63 -14.84
CA LYS A 166 12.39 10.45 -15.29
C LYS A 166 11.10 10.30 -14.50
N LEU A 167 11.15 10.52 -13.18
CA LEU A 167 9.99 10.50 -12.29
C LEU A 167 9.00 11.62 -12.65
N LEU A 168 9.47 12.85 -12.83
CA LEU A 168 8.63 13.98 -13.21
C LEU A 168 7.95 13.73 -14.57
N ARG A 169 8.69 13.23 -15.56
CA ARG A 169 8.10 12.87 -16.86
C ARG A 169 7.08 11.75 -16.75
N LEU A 170 7.38 10.73 -15.94
CA LEU A 170 6.48 9.61 -15.68
C LEU A 170 5.18 10.13 -15.04
N LEU A 171 5.27 10.88 -13.95
CA LEU A 171 4.12 11.45 -13.24
C LEU A 171 3.32 12.43 -14.10
N GLY A 172 3.96 13.23 -14.95
CA GLY A 172 3.27 14.10 -15.91
C GLY A 172 2.39 13.33 -16.91
N ALA A 173 2.79 12.10 -17.26
CA ALA A 173 1.99 11.23 -18.12
C ALA A 173 0.88 10.47 -17.35
N PHE A 174 0.86 10.51 -16.01
CA PHE A 174 -0.22 9.92 -15.23
C PHE A 174 -1.47 10.80 -15.33
N VAL A 175 -2.35 10.47 -16.26
CA VAL A 175 -3.73 10.99 -16.29
C VAL A 175 -4.63 9.98 -15.59
N TYR A 176 -5.30 10.38 -14.51
CA TYR A 176 -6.39 9.59 -13.95
C TYR A 176 -7.63 9.76 -14.84
N THR A 177 -8.08 8.69 -15.51
CA THR A 177 -9.19 8.76 -16.48
C THR A 177 -10.57 8.51 -15.85
N GLY A 178 -10.70 8.54 -14.52
CA GLY A 178 -12.00 8.47 -13.85
C GLY A 178 -12.69 9.84 -13.87
N MET A 179 -13.60 10.00 -14.83
CA MET A 179 -14.60 11.07 -14.98
C MET A 179 -14.11 12.46 -15.43
N LYS A 180 -14.46 12.81 -16.68
CA LYS A 180 -14.94 14.16 -17.02
C LYS A 180 -16.28 14.36 -16.31
N GLY A 181 -16.35 15.24 -15.31
CA GLY A 181 -17.63 15.58 -14.70
C GLY A 181 -17.51 16.50 -13.49
N GLY A 182 -17.88 17.77 -13.67
CA GLY A 182 -18.27 18.65 -12.57
C GLY A 182 -17.14 19.47 -11.95
N SER A 183 -16.92 20.66 -12.49
CA SER A 183 -16.39 21.79 -11.74
C SER A 183 -17.33 22.17 -10.60
N GLN A 184 -17.35 21.38 -9.52
CA GLN A 184 -17.95 21.76 -8.25
C GLN A 184 -17.04 21.31 -7.10
N SER A 185 -16.14 22.23 -6.75
CA SER A 185 -15.84 22.59 -5.37
C SER A 185 -15.25 21.51 -4.44
N ILE A 186 -13.99 21.12 -4.66
CA ILE A 186 -13.12 20.83 -3.51
C ILE A 186 -12.56 22.16 -3.01
N LYS A 187 -13.41 22.93 -2.32
CA LYS A 187 -13.00 24.01 -1.40
C LYS A 187 -12.37 23.44 -0.10
N LEU A 188 -12.09 22.12 -0.05
CA LEU A 188 -11.65 21.41 1.15
C LEU A 188 -10.13 21.27 1.32
N VAL A 189 -9.30 21.72 0.36
CA VAL A 189 -7.84 21.84 0.55
C VAL A 189 -7.36 23.23 0.15
N SER A 190 -8.06 24.27 0.62
CA SER A 190 -7.69 25.68 0.39
C SER A 190 -6.57 26.19 1.33
N LYS A 191 -5.69 25.32 1.83
CA LYS A 191 -4.42 25.75 2.43
C LYS A 191 -3.36 24.74 2.06
N ARG A 192 -2.22 25.24 1.59
CA ARG A 192 -0.94 24.54 1.44
C ARG A 192 -0.66 23.67 2.68
N LYS A 193 -1.20 22.46 2.76
CA LYS A 193 -0.74 21.47 3.73
C LYS A 193 0.43 20.76 3.06
N LEU A 194 1.56 20.77 3.75
CA LEU A 194 2.77 20.06 3.36
C LEU A 194 2.44 18.56 3.20
N LEU A 195 3.02 17.93 2.19
CA LEU A 195 2.92 16.49 2.02
C LEU A 195 3.71 15.81 3.15
N SER A 196 3.00 15.30 4.16
CA SER A 196 3.62 14.57 5.27
C SER A 196 2.95 13.23 5.50
N LEU A 197 3.70 12.30 6.09
CA LEU A 197 3.16 10.99 6.47
C LEU A 197 1.93 11.10 7.38
N LEU A 198 1.91 12.09 8.30
CA LEU A 198 0.78 12.30 9.20
C LEU A 198 -0.48 12.75 8.44
N TYR A 199 -0.32 13.68 7.49
CA TYR A 199 -1.44 14.14 6.67
C TYR A 199 -2.06 13.00 5.84
N LEU A 200 -1.22 12.14 5.27
CA LEU A 200 -1.69 11.01 4.48
C LEU A 200 -2.42 9.95 5.32
N ILE A 201 -1.96 9.68 6.54
CA ILE A 201 -2.69 8.83 7.50
C ILE A 201 -4.06 9.45 7.82
N ASP A 202 -4.11 10.75 8.12
CA ASP A 202 -5.37 11.41 8.47
C ASP A 202 -6.37 11.38 7.31
N LEU A 203 -5.93 11.58 6.06
CA LEU A 203 -6.81 11.46 4.89
C LEU A 203 -7.36 10.04 4.71
N PHE A 204 -6.51 9.02 4.89
CA PHE A 204 -6.92 7.62 4.80
C PHE A 204 -7.96 7.28 5.88
N VAL A 205 -7.76 7.76 7.12
CA VAL A 205 -8.72 7.57 8.22
C VAL A 205 -10.05 8.27 7.95
N MET A 206 -10.04 9.44 7.30
CA MET A 206 -11.25 10.19 6.94
C MET A 206 -12.02 9.55 5.77
N GLY A 207 -11.53 8.45 5.19
CA GLY A 207 -12.21 7.75 4.10
C GLY A 207 -12.33 8.58 2.82
N VAL A 208 -11.46 9.58 2.64
CA VAL A 208 -11.43 10.34 1.39
C VAL A 208 -10.94 9.41 0.29
N ILE A 209 -11.78 9.18 -0.72
CA ILE A 209 -11.50 8.23 -1.79
C ILE A 209 -10.27 8.71 -2.56
N ASP A 210 -9.32 7.79 -2.79
CA ASP A 210 -8.06 8.02 -3.48
C ASP A 210 -8.21 8.83 -4.78
N ASP A 211 -9.30 8.62 -5.52
CA ASP A 211 -9.60 9.28 -6.79
C ASP A 211 -9.83 10.79 -6.67
N GLN A 212 -10.42 11.26 -5.56
CA GLN A 212 -10.74 12.68 -5.36
C GLN A 212 -9.51 13.53 -5.04
N VAL A 213 -8.45 12.90 -4.52
CA VAL A 213 -7.23 13.58 -4.07
C VAL A 213 -6.02 13.21 -4.93
N PHE A 214 -6.13 12.20 -5.80
CA PHE A 214 -5.03 11.70 -6.63
C PHE A 214 -4.26 12.82 -7.34
N GLU A 215 -4.97 13.71 -8.03
CA GLU A 215 -4.33 14.83 -8.75
C GLU A 215 -3.66 15.82 -7.78
N THR A 216 -4.26 16.06 -6.61
CA THR A 216 -3.67 16.94 -5.58
C THR A 216 -2.40 16.32 -4.99
N ASP A 217 -2.44 15.03 -4.66
CA ASP A 217 -1.29 14.29 -4.15
C ASP A 217 -0.16 14.23 -5.19
N LYS A 218 -0.52 14.06 -6.47
CA LYS A 218 0.45 14.07 -7.58
C LYS A 218 1.13 15.43 -7.71
N ASP A 219 0.38 16.52 -7.67
CA ASP A 219 0.95 17.86 -7.73
C ASP A 219 1.89 18.13 -6.54
N GLN A 220 1.51 17.69 -5.34
CA GLN A 220 2.36 17.78 -4.15
C GLN A 220 3.66 16.97 -4.30
N VAL A 221 3.56 15.71 -4.75
CA VAL A 221 4.73 14.87 -5.02
C VAL A 221 5.65 15.49 -6.07
N VAL A 222 5.10 16.06 -7.14
CA VAL A 222 5.86 16.75 -8.18
C VAL A 222 6.59 17.97 -7.61
N ASN A 223 5.93 18.76 -6.76
CA ASN A 223 6.54 19.91 -6.10
C ASN A 223 7.69 19.48 -5.19
N GLU A 224 7.46 18.50 -4.31
CA GLU A 224 8.50 17.97 -3.41
C GLU A 224 9.71 17.42 -4.18
N LEU A 225 9.49 16.64 -5.24
CA LEU A 225 10.57 16.13 -6.08
C LEU A 225 11.37 17.23 -6.78
N THR A 226 10.72 18.34 -7.14
CA THR A 226 11.37 19.49 -7.79
C THR A 226 12.22 20.27 -6.80
N LEU A 227 11.77 20.37 -5.55
CA LEU A 227 12.46 21.07 -4.46
C LEU A 227 13.56 20.26 -3.79
N LEU A 228 13.73 18.96 -4.12
CA LEU A 228 14.87 18.18 -3.64
C LEU A 228 16.19 18.82 -4.09
N GLU A 229 16.93 19.36 -3.13
CA GLU A 229 18.27 19.91 -3.31
C GLU A 229 19.32 18.80 -3.45
N ILE A 230 20.43 19.10 -4.13
CA ILE A 230 21.55 18.19 -4.40
C ILE A 230 22.46 18.11 -3.19
#